data_AF-A0A5Z0F909-F1
#
_entry.id   AF-A0A5Z0F909-F1
#
_cell.length_a   1.000
_cell.length_b   1.000
_cell.length_c   1.000
_cell.angle_alpha   90.00
_cell.angle_beta   90.00
_cell.angle_gamma   90.00
#
_symmetry.space_group_name_H-M   'P 1'
#
loop_
_entity.id
_entity.type
_entity.pdbx_description
1 polymer ?
#
loop_
_entity_poly.entity_id
_entity_poly.type
_entity_poly.pdbx_seq_one_letter_code
_entity_poly.pdbx_strand_id
1 'polypeptide(L)'
;ASMSFNNIAHQGDSLNAYLQRSDEAQTNYSISYTTFLGNLKITPSYSKRNYALGGAYKNANFIGTSENLGIDLKYPLWITTYNSFYLTSSYYHKKLSNSRLNIMTIDKSSDTISFSIEGVYNGISNDSFSYSANVSYGNVKDGGTTILGMSSKTDGDGFGKFAKLNVNLNNAYFFNDTFTHLFSLNYQQVVNGATLDSSETISLGDPYGVRAYNNGDGEGDNAVVASFGLRMATPLKDFYITPFYDIGYSWYENDSKLYRASETNYMDAYGLQLLYNKTGNFYVKLDLARALKKYKLDDDYSSKAYVSFGKYF
;
A
#
# COMPACT_ATOMS: atom_id res chain seq x y z
N ALA A 1 -10.63 -3.33 -12.87
CA ALA A 1 -12.09 -3.15 -12.85
C ALA A 1 -12.58 -3.31 -11.42
N SER A 2 -13.52 -2.47 -11.01
CA SER A 2 -14.18 -2.54 -9.70
C SER A 2 -15.69 -2.43 -9.93
N MET A 3 -16.46 -3.22 -9.21
CA MET A 3 -17.92 -3.20 -9.26
C MET A 3 -18.47 -3.17 -7.85
N SER A 4 -19.49 -2.33 -7.63
CA SER A 4 -20.15 -2.17 -6.34
C SER A 4 -21.65 -2.35 -6.52
N PHE A 5 -22.21 -3.32 -5.81
CA PHE A 5 -23.65 -3.55 -5.72
C PHE A 5 -24.11 -3.07 -4.36
N ASN A 6 -24.97 -2.06 -4.34
CA ASN A 6 -25.43 -1.44 -3.11
C ASN A 6 -26.82 -1.95 -2.72
N ASN A 7 -27.03 -2.09 -1.42
CA ASN A 7 -28.30 -2.44 -0.77
C ASN A 7 -28.94 -3.75 -1.28
N ILE A 8 -28.12 -4.81 -1.44
CA ILE A 8 -28.55 -6.08 -2.00
C ILE A 8 -29.49 -6.82 -1.05
N ALA A 9 -29.25 -6.71 0.26
CA ALA A 9 -30.09 -7.28 1.31
C ALA A 9 -31.08 -6.27 1.91
N HIS A 10 -31.24 -5.08 1.30
CA HIS A 10 -32.14 -4.01 1.75
C HIS A 10 -31.85 -3.47 3.16
N GLN A 11 -30.60 -3.55 3.62
CA GLN A 11 -30.18 -3.12 4.96
C GLN A 11 -29.04 -2.08 4.93
N GLY A 12 -28.85 -1.41 3.79
CA GLY A 12 -27.75 -0.47 3.57
C GLY A 12 -26.40 -1.15 3.31
N ASP A 13 -26.39 -2.46 3.03
CA ASP A 13 -25.22 -3.27 2.74
C ASP A 13 -24.57 -2.95 1.38
N SER A 14 -23.36 -3.44 1.13
CA SER A 14 -22.77 -3.41 -0.22
C SER A 14 -21.86 -4.61 -0.48
N LEU A 15 -21.94 -5.16 -1.70
CA LEU A 15 -20.99 -6.15 -2.22
C LEU A 15 -20.04 -5.46 -3.21
N ASN A 16 -18.75 -5.57 -2.96
CA ASN A 16 -17.72 -4.99 -3.81
C ASN A 16 -16.86 -6.12 -4.39
N ALA A 17 -16.60 -6.05 -5.69
CA ALA A 17 -15.72 -6.96 -6.40
C ALA A 17 -14.65 -6.18 -7.17
N TYR A 18 -13.43 -6.67 -7.16
CA TYR A 18 -12.29 -6.08 -7.84
C TYR A 18 -11.53 -7.14 -8.64
N LEU A 19 -11.08 -6.76 -9.84
CA LEU A 19 -10.23 -7.58 -10.70
C LEU A 19 -9.21 -6.70 -11.41
N GLN A 20 -7.95 -7.10 -11.35
CA GLN A 20 -6.83 -6.47 -12.06
C GLN A 20 -5.95 -7.55 -12.67
N ARG A 21 -5.41 -7.23 -13.84
CA ARG A 21 -4.43 -8.06 -14.54
C ARG A 21 -3.33 -7.18 -15.12
N SER A 22 -2.09 -7.62 -15.02
CA SER A 22 -0.93 -6.99 -15.68
C SER A 22 -0.58 -7.68 -17.00
N ASP A 23 0.25 -7.03 -17.79
CA ASP A 23 0.93 -7.57 -18.98
C ASP A 23 1.90 -8.71 -18.66
N GLU A 24 2.46 -8.73 -17.45
CA GLU A 24 3.23 -9.86 -16.90
C GLU A 24 2.36 -11.03 -16.37
N ALA A 25 1.07 -11.07 -16.74
CA ALA A 25 0.11 -12.09 -16.31
C ALA A 25 -0.08 -12.22 -14.78
N GLN A 26 0.25 -11.17 -14.03
CA GLN A 26 -0.12 -11.06 -12.62
C GLN A 26 -1.60 -10.68 -12.55
N THR A 27 -2.34 -11.38 -11.72
CA THR A 27 -3.78 -11.23 -11.52
C THR A 27 -4.02 -10.97 -10.04
N ASN A 28 -4.84 -9.98 -9.74
CA ASN A 28 -5.28 -9.65 -8.40
C ASN A 28 -6.80 -9.53 -8.41
N TYR A 29 -7.47 -10.24 -7.53
CA TYR A 29 -8.92 -10.13 -7.38
C TYR A 29 -9.30 -10.13 -5.90
N SER A 30 -10.39 -9.43 -5.60
CA SER A 30 -10.95 -9.41 -4.27
C SER A 30 -12.47 -9.27 -4.30
N ILE A 31 -13.09 -9.75 -3.23
CA ILE A 31 -14.51 -9.58 -2.96
C ILE A 31 -14.68 -9.19 -1.49
N SER A 32 -15.56 -8.24 -1.21
CA SER A 32 -15.91 -7.85 0.14
C SER A 32 -17.39 -7.56 0.26
N TYR A 33 -17.94 -7.87 1.42
CA TYR A 33 -19.33 -7.57 1.74
C TYR A 33 -19.36 -6.70 2.99
N THR A 34 -19.97 -5.52 2.89
CA THR A 34 -20.16 -4.59 4.00
C THR A 34 -21.58 -4.69 4.52
N THR A 35 -21.74 -4.85 5.84
CA THR A 35 -23.03 -4.75 6.54
C THR A 35 -22.87 -3.90 7.81
N PHE A 36 -23.99 -3.61 8.47
CA PHE A 36 -24.04 -2.75 9.65
C PHE A 36 -24.77 -3.42 10.82
N LEU A 37 -24.23 -3.25 12.03
CA LEU A 37 -24.92 -3.53 13.29
C LEU A 37 -24.99 -2.24 14.10
N GLY A 38 -26.11 -1.54 14.01
CA GLY A 38 -26.19 -0.15 14.46
C GLY A 38 -25.17 0.71 13.73
N ASN A 39 -24.30 1.39 14.48
CA ASN A 39 -23.23 2.21 13.89
C ASN A 39 -21.95 1.42 13.54
N LEU A 40 -21.87 0.15 13.93
CA LEU A 40 -20.71 -0.69 13.63
C LEU A 40 -20.78 -1.16 12.17
N LYS A 41 -19.81 -0.76 11.36
CA LYS A 41 -19.59 -1.29 10.02
C LYS A 41 -18.75 -2.56 10.12
N ILE A 42 -19.22 -3.63 9.48
CA ILE A 42 -18.59 -4.96 9.46
C ILE A 42 -18.31 -5.33 8.01
N THR A 43 -17.07 -5.67 7.68
CA THR A 43 -16.64 -5.95 6.30
C THR A 43 -15.77 -7.21 6.22
N PRO A 44 -16.34 -8.41 6.12
CA PRO A 44 -15.61 -9.59 5.65
C PRO A 44 -15.08 -9.41 4.23
N SER A 45 -13.88 -9.91 3.96
CA SER A 45 -13.23 -9.81 2.67
C SER A 45 -12.38 -11.05 2.34
N TYR A 46 -12.28 -11.35 1.05
CA TYR A 46 -11.33 -12.32 0.50
C TYR A 46 -10.57 -11.68 -0.66
N SER A 47 -9.28 -11.94 -0.75
CA SER A 47 -8.46 -11.55 -1.89
C SER A 47 -7.44 -12.62 -2.25
N LYS A 48 -7.12 -12.71 -3.54
CA LYS A 48 -6.03 -13.54 -4.04
C LYS A 48 -5.28 -12.82 -5.14
N ARG A 49 -3.95 -12.89 -5.06
CA ARG A 49 -3.05 -12.36 -6.09
C ARG A 49 -1.92 -13.32 -6.41
N ASN A 50 -1.45 -13.31 -7.65
CA ASN A 50 -0.15 -13.86 -8.01
C ASN A 50 0.84 -12.74 -8.34
N TYR A 51 2.12 -12.95 -8.00
CA TYR A 51 3.20 -12.00 -8.19
C TYR A 51 4.47 -12.71 -8.65
N ALA A 52 5.33 -12.00 -9.36
CA ALA A 52 6.70 -12.42 -9.60
C ALA A 52 7.58 -11.89 -8.46
N LEU A 53 8.54 -12.69 -7.99
CA LEU A 53 9.47 -12.25 -6.96
C LEU A 53 10.54 -11.32 -7.56
N GLY A 54 10.72 -10.14 -6.95
CA GLY A 54 11.70 -9.13 -7.35
C GLY A 54 13.09 -9.35 -6.73
N GLY A 55 13.98 -8.36 -6.91
CA GLY A 55 15.31 -8.34 -6.30
C GLY A 55 16.22 -9.51 -6.72
N ALA A 56 16.94 -10.10 -5.77
CA ALA A 56 17.86 -11.22 -6.00
C ALA A 56 17.20 -12.48 -6.59
N TYR A 57 15.87 -12.61 -6.48
CA TYR A 57 15.09 -13.73 -6.99
C TYR A 57 14.54 -13.52 -8.40
N LYS A 58 14.70 -12.31 -8.97
CA LYS A 58 14.21 -11.97 -10.33
C LYS A 58 14.74 -12.93 -11.40
N ASN A 59 16.00 -13.34 -11.29
CA ASN A 59 16.64 -14.27 -12.22
C ASN A 59 16.30 -15.75 -11.95
N ALA A 60 15.64 -16.04 -10.83
CA ALA A 60 15.33 -17.41 -10.40
C ALA A 60 13.93 -17.88 -10.82
N ASN A 61 13.12 -17.02 -11.47
CA ASN A 61 11.77 -17.29 -11.98
C ASN A 61 10.81 -17.88 -10.92
N PHE A 62 10.85 -17.33 -9.70
CA PHE A 62 9.85 -17.69 -8.70
C PHE A 62 8.52 -16.95 -8.95
N ILE A 63 7.42 -17.70 -8.85
CA ILE A 63 6.06 -17.16 -8.88
C ILE A 63 5.44 -17.39 -7.50
N GLY A 64 4.98 -16.30 -6.89
CA GLY A 64 4.30 -16.32 -5.61
C GLY A 64 2.80 -16.15 -5.76
N THR A 65 2.04 -16.74 -4.85
CA THR A 65 0.61 -16.49 -4.65
C THR A 65 0.37 -16.02 -3.23
N SER A 66 -0.49 -15.02 -3.07
CA SER A 66 -0.95 -14.53 -1.77
C SER A 66 -2.46 -14.59 -1.71
N GLU A 67 -2.98 -15.24 -0.68
CA GLU A 67 -4.40 -15.31 -0.36
C GLU A 67 -4.64 -14.66 1.00
N ASN A 68 -5.63 -13.79 1.10
CA ASN A 68 -6.00 -13.15 2.36
C ASN A 68 -7.50 -13.36 2.59
N LEU A 69 -7.84 -13.84 3.78
CA LEU A 69 -9.19 -13.88 4.31
C LEU A 69 -9.22 -13.02 5.56
N GLY A 70 -10.15 -12.08 5.64
CA GLY A 70 -10.19 -11.18 6.78
C GLY A 70 -11.54 -10.55 7.03
N ILE A 71 -11.56 -9.76 8.10
CA ILE A 71 -12.70 -8.98 8.53
C ILE A 71 -12.22 -7.64 9.06
N ASP A 72 -12.88 -6.57 8.62
CA ASP A 72 -12.69 -5.22 9.13
C ASP A 72 -13.92 -4.76 9.92
N LEU A 73 -13.69 -4.15 11.06
CA LEU A 73 -14.67 -3.51 11.91
C LEU A 73 -14.37 -2.02 11.97
N LYS A 74 -15.37 -1.17 11.78
CA LYS A 74 -15.23 0.29 11.85
C LYS A 74 -16.39 0.90 12.61
N TYR A 75 -16.07 1.64 13.67
CA TYR A 75 -17.06 2.29 14.53
C TYR A 75 -16.81 3.81 14.58
N PRO A 76 -17.80 4.65 14.27
CA PRO A 76 -17.69 6.09 14.41
C PRO A 76 -17.81 6.51 15.87
N LEU A 77 -16.75 7.08 16.45
CA LEU A 77 -16.82 7.65 17.80
C LEU A 77 -17.32 9.09 17.76
N TRP A 78 -16.83 9.89 16.82
CA TRP A 78 -17.29 11.27 16.62
C TRP A 78 -17.37 11.60 15.13
N ILE A 79 -18.51 12.16 14.70
CA ILE A 79 -18.70 12.72 13.37
C ILE A 79 -19.37 14.07 13.52
N THR A 80 -18.79 15.09 12.90
CA THR A 80 -19.34 16.44 12.78
C THR A 80 -19.21 16.89 11.32
N THR A 81 -19.71 18.08 10.99
CA THR A 81 -19.56 18.67 9.65
C THR A 81 -18.09 18.85 9.24
N TYR A 82 -17.20 19.05 10.20
CA TYR A 82 -15.78 19.34 9.94
C TYR A 82 -14.87 18.17 10.28
N ASN A 83 -15.29 17.27 11.17
CA ASN A 83 -14.40 16.27 11.75
C ASN A 83 -15.03 14.88 11.71
N SER A 84 -14.21 13.87 11.52
CA SER A 84 -14.58 12.49 11.78
C SER A 84 -13.46 11.77 12.50
N PHE A 85 -13.83 10.90 13.43
CA PHE A 85 -12.94 10.06 14.20
C PHE A 85 -13.57 8.66 14.33
N TYR A 86 -12.88 7.68 13.78
CA TYR A 86 -13.29 6.29 13.77
C TYR A 86 -12.28 5.46 14.54
N LEU A 87 -12.78 4.47 15.26
CA LEU A 87 -11.99 3.34 15.72
C LEU A 87 -12.18 2.20 14.71
N THR A 88 -11.09 1.59 14.28
CA THR A 88 -11.10 0.43 13.40
C THR A 88 -10.32 -0.72 14.03
N SER A 89 -10.76 -1.94 13.73
CA SER A 89 -10.05 -3.15 14.08
C SER A 89 -10.17 -4.15 12.95
N SER A 90 -9.15 -4.95 12.72
CA SER A 90 -9.17 -5.95 11.68
C SER A 90 -8.43 -7.22 12.10
N TYR A 91 -8.84 -8.33 11.48
CA TYR A 91 -8.11 -9.59 11.57
C TYR A 91 -7.98 -10.17 10.16
N TYR A 92 -6.76 -10.58 9.82
CA TYR A 92 -6.44 -11.16 8.53
C TYR A 92 -5.60 -12.43 8.71
N HIS A 93 -6.05 -13.49 8.05
CA HIS A 93 -5.28 -14.69 7.80
C HIS A 93 -4.74 -14.67 6.37
N LYS A 94 -3.42 -14.66 6.24
CA LYS A 94 -2.68 -14.61 4.97
C LYS A 94 -2.00 -15.94 4.73
N LYS A 95 -2.13 -16.47 3.51
CA LYS A 95 -1.33 -17.60 3.01
C LYS A 95 -0.47 -17.14 1.85
N LEU A 96 0.80 -17.51 1.89
CA LEU A 96 1.78 -17.24 0.84
C LEU A 96 2.36 -18.56 0.37
N SER A 97 2.41 -18.76 -0.94
CA SER A 97 3.06 -19.93 -1.55
C SER A 97 3.98 -19.41 -2.65
N ASN A 98 5.27 -19.64 -2.51
CA ASN A 98 6.28 -19.28 -3.51
C ASN A 98 6.76 -20.55 -4.19
N SER A 99 6.56 -20.64 -5.49
CA SER A 99 6.94 -21.81 -6.28
C SER A 99 7.99 -21.49 -7.33
N ARG A 100 8.86 -22.46 -7.62
CA ARG A 100 9.84 -22.40 -8.71
C ARG A 100 9.75 -23.65 -9.56
N LEU A 101 9.44 -23.46 -10.84
CA LEU A 101 9.45 -24.49 -11.88
C LEU A 101 8.72 -25.79 -11.49
N ASN A 102 7.74 -25.73 -10.58
CA ASN A 102 7.07 -26.89 -9.96
C ASN A 102 8.02 -27.90 -9.27
N ILE A 103 9.27 -27.52 -9.03
CA ILE A 103 10.30 -28.35 -8.37
C ILE A 103 10.37 -28.01 -6.89
N MET A 104 10.15 -26.74 -6.53
CA MET A 104 10.24 -26.25 -5.16
C MET A 104 9.05 -25.36 -4.84
N THR A 105 8.44 -25.57 -3.68
CA THR A 105 7.39 -24.71 -3.10
C THR A 105 7.75 -24.37 -1.67
N ILE A 106 7.65 -23.10 -1.31
CA ILE A 106 7.85 -22.58 0.04
C ILE A 106 6.54 -21.94 0.49
N ASP A 107 5.93 -22.51 1.52
CA ASP A 107 4.66 -22.06 2.05
C ASP A 107 4.87 -21.25 3.33
N LYS A 108 4.11 -20.17 3.49
CA LYS A 108 4.07 -19.36 4.71
C LYS A 108 2.63 -19.00 5.04
N SER A 109 2.37 -18.76 6.32
CA SER A 109 1.12 -18.16 6.75
C SER A 109 1.36 -17.05 7.75
N SER A 110 0.48 -16.05 7.78
CA SER A 110 0.50 -14.99 8.78
C SER A 110 -0.89 -14.74 9.30
N ASP A 111 -1.01 -14.65 10.62
CA ASP A 111 -2.20 -14.15 11.30
C ASP A 111 -1.85 -12.76 11.83
N THR A 112 -2.64 -11.75 11.48
CA THR A 112 -2.41 -10.37 11.91
C THR A 112 -3.70 -9.77 12.45
N ILE A 113 -3.63 -9.20 13.65
CA ILE A 113 -4.68 -8.37 14.24
C ILE A 113 -4.21 -6.92 14.25
N SER A 114 -5.10 -6.00 13.92
CA SER A 114 -4.80 -4.58 13.88
C SER A 114 -5.84 -3.77 14.64
N PHE A 115 -5.39 -2.66 15.22
CA PHE A 115 -6.23 -1.62 15.81
C PHE A 115 -5.78 -0.28 15.26
N SER A 116 -6.73 0.55 14.86
CA SER A 116 -6.42 1.82 14.24
C SER A 116 -7.42 2.90 14.60
N ILE A 117 -6.92 4.13 14.58
CA ILE A 117 -7.74 5.33 14.52
C ILE A 117 -7.61 5.92 13.13
N GLU A 118 -8.71 6.44 12.60
CA GLU A 118 -8.69 7.16 11.33
C GLU A 118 -9.75 8.25 11.31
N GLY A 119 -9.53 9.26 10.48
CA GLY A 119 -10.41 10.41 10.46
C GLY A 119 -10.05 11.47 9.45
N VAL A 120 -10.90 12.47 9.41
CA VAL A 120 -10.73 13.70 8.65
C VAL A 120 -10.91 14.87 9.62
N TYR A 121 -10.11 15.90 9.48
CA TYR A 121 -10.21 17.15 10.21
C TYR A 121 -10.16 18.31 9.22
N ASN A 122 -11.27 19.04 9.13
CA ASN A 122 -11.45 20.21 8.26
C ASN A 122 -11.77 21.45 9.14
N GLY A 123 -11.23 21.51 10.36
CA GLY A 123 -11.45 22.63 11.28
C GLY A 123 -10.66 23.88 10.93
N ILE A 124 -9.71 23.78 10.00
CA ILE A 124 -8.96 24.91 9.44
C ILE A 124 -9.65 25.31 8.12
N SER A 125 -9.87 26.61 7.93
CA SER A 125 -10.46 27.11 6.67
C SER A 125 -9.57 26.76 5.49
N ASN A 126 -10.19 26.34 4.38
CA ASN A 126 -9.50 25.93 3.15
C ASN A 126 -8.57 24.72 3.33
N ASP A 127 -8.84 23.86 4.31
CA ASP A 127 -8.04 22.69 4.60
C ASP A 127 -8.85 21.40 4.48
N SER A 128 -8.22 20.36 3.98
CA SER A 128 -8.68 19.00 4.13
C SER A 128 -7.55 18.10 4.60
N PHE A 129 -7.54 17.81 5.89
CA PHE A 129 -6.57 16.91 6.52
C PHE A 129 -7.20 15.57 6.83
N SER A 130 -6.56 14.48 6.43
CA SER A 130 -6.94 13.12 6.81
C SER A 130 -5.76 12.44 7.49
N TYR A 131 -6.07 11.60 8.46
CA TYR A 131 -5.06 10.88 9.24
C TYR A 131 -5.52 9.46 9.53
N SER A 132 -4.54 8.58 9.68
CA SER A 132 -4.71 7.25 10.25
C SER A 132 -3.47 6.86 11.02
N ALA A 133 -3.66 6.13 12.11
CA ALA A 133 -2.60 5.45 12.83
C ALA A 133 -3.08 4.03 13.14
N ASN A 134 -2.28 3.03 12.79
CA ASN A 134 -2.60 1.61 12.89
C ASN A 134 -1.48 0.90 13.62
N VAL A 135 -1.81 0.15 14.66
CA VAL A 135 -0.90 -0.80 15.29
C VAL A 135 -1.35 -2.19 14.90
N SER A 136 -0.42 -2.95 14.32
CA SER A 136 -0.62 -4.34 13.92
C SER A 136 0.27 -5.24 14.75
N TYR A 137 -0.28 -6.35 15.21
CA TYR A 137 0.45 -7.46 15.80
C TYR A 137 0.18 -8.71 14.98
N GLY A 138 1.23 -9.42 14.58
CA GLY A 138 1.09 -10.62 13.78
C GLY A 138 2.12 -11.68 14.11
N ASN A 139 1.91 -12.86 13.55
CA ASN A 139 2.86 -13.98 13.64
C ASN A 139 3.02 -14.64 12.27
N VAL A 140 4.23 -14.61 11.73
CA VAL A 140 4.58 -15.29 10.48
C VAL A 140 5.11 -16.68 10.79
N LYS A 141 4.40 -17.69 10.29
CA LYS A 141 4.79 -19.09 10.39
C LYS A 141 5.32 -19.61 9.06
N ASP A 142 6.34 -20.45 9.15
CA ASP A 142 6.84 -21.24 8.02
C ASP A 142 5.97 -22.49 7.87
N GLY A 143 5.25 -22.59 6.75
CA GLY A 143 4.39 -23.72 6.40
C GLY A 143 5.18 -24.91 5.84
N GLY A 144 6.49 -24.73 5.62
CA GLY A 144 7.39 -25.76 5.14
C GLY A 144 7.80 -25.59 3.68
N THR A 145 8.71 -26.47 3.28
CA THR A 145 9.26 -26.50 1.93
C THR A 145 9.02 -27.86 1.30
N THR A 146 8.54 -27.87 0.06
CA THR A 146 8.44 -29.07 -0.78
C THR A 146 9.49 -28.99 -1.87
N ILE A 147 10.31 -30.04 -2.02
CA ILE A 147 11.32 -30.16 -3.08
C ILE A 147 11.13 -31.50 -3.77
N LEU A 148 10.96 -31.52 -5.10
CA LEU A 148 10.79 -32.73 -5.91
C LEU A 148 9.70 -33.68 -5.37
N GLY A 149 8.61 -33.11 -4.84
CA GLY A 149 7.50 -33.87 -4.25
C GLY A 149 7.74 -34.37 -2.82
N MET A 150 8.92 -34.12 -2.23
CA MET A 150 9.21 -34.40 -0.83
C MET A 150 8.94 -33.15 0.02
N SER A 151 7.96 -33.22 0.91
CA SER A 151 7.57 -32.11 1.78
C SER A 151 8.22 -32.24 3.16
N SER A 152 8.85 -31.16 3.61
CA SER A 152 9.27 -30.97 5.00
C SER A 152 8.41 -29.87 5.61
N LYS A 153 7.55 -30.23 6.56
CA LYS A 153 6.82 -29.26 7.36
C LYS A 153 7.65 -28.84 8.54
N THR A 154 7.82 -27.54 8.70
CA THR A 154 8.55 -26.96 9.83
C THR A 154 7.58 -26.43 10.88
N ASP A 155 6.39 -25.93 10.50
CA ASP A 155 5.42 -25.23 11.38
C ASP A 155 6.10 -24.26 12.35
N GLY A 156 7.30 -23.78 11.97
CA GLY A 156 8.21 -23.04 12.81
C GLY A 156 7.90 -21.56 12.74
N ASP A 157 8.42 -20.80 13.70
CA ASP A 157 8.18 -19.36 13.81
C ASP A 157 8.97 -18.53 12.78
N GLY A 158 9.10 -18.97 11.51
CA GLY A 158 9.70 -18.25 10.37
C GLY A 158 10.52 -16.99 10.72
N PHE A 159 9.96 -15.80 10.45
CA PHE A 159 10.38 -14.53 11.07
C PHE A 159 9.60 -14.22 12.37
N GLY A 160 8.54 -14.97 12.63
CA GLY A 160 7.89 -15.05 13.93
C GLY A 160 6.95 -13.90 14.21
N LYS A 161 6.83 -13.58 15.50
CA LYS A 161 5.93 -12.54 16.00
C LYS A 161 6.51 -11.17 15.71
N PHE A 162 5.67 -10.27 15.22
CA PHE A 162 6.02 -8.89 14.99
C PHE A 162 4.93 -7.95 15.50
N ALA A 163 5.32 -6.73 15.80
CA ALA A 163 4.42 -5.62 16.01
C ALA A 163 4.93 -4.44 15.18
N LYS A 164 4.02 -3.69 14.56
CA LYS A 164 4.37 -2.50 13.78
C LYS A 164 3.31 -1.41 13.91
N LEU A 165 3.77 -0.18 13.81
CA LEU A 165 2.98 1.04 13.73
C LEU A 165 3.04 1.56 12.30
N ASN A 166 1.87 1.82 11.71
CA ASN A 166 1.73 2.54 10.46
C ASN A 166 0.99 3.86 10.69
N VAL A 167 1.50 4.96 10.17
CA VAL A 167 0.85 6.28 10.23
C VAL A 167 0.76 6.84 8.83
N ASN A 168 -0.44 7.28 8.44
CA ASN A 168 -0.66 7.94 7.15
C ASN A 168 -1.33 9.30 7.39
N LEU A 169 -0.73 10.37 6.87
CA LEU A 169 -1.24 11.73 6.95
C LEU A 169 -1.38 12.27 5.53
N ASN A 170 -2.52 12.86 5.18
CA ASN A 170 -2.69 13.55 3.90
C ASN A 170 -3.33 14.91 4.13
N ASN A 171 -2.87 15.89 3.38
CA ASN A 171 -3.38 17.24 3.45
C ASN A 171 -3.60 17.81 2.05
N ALA A 172 -4.73 18.49 1.86
CA ALA A 172 -4.96 19.39 0.75
C ALA A 172 -5.32 20.77 1.30
N TYR A 173 -4.46 21.77 1.04
CA TYR A 173 -4.69 23.14 1.48
C TYR A 173 -4.94 24.04 0.26
N PHE A 174 -6.10 24.67 0.20
CA PHE A 174 -6.55 25.51 -0.90
C PHE A 174 -6.12 26.96 -0.66
N PHE A 175 -4.99 27.38 -1.23
CA PHE A 175 -4.55 28.79 -1.13
C PHE A 175 -5.57 29.74 -1.79
N ASN A 176 -6.14 29.32 -2.91
CA ASN A 176 -7.20 29.97 -3.66
C ASN A 176 -7.76 29.00 -4.71
N ASP A 177 -8.64 29.49 -5.60
CA ASP A 177 -9.26 28.70 -6.66
C ASP A 177 -8.27 28.12 -7.70
N THR A 178 -7.05 28.67 -7.77
CA THR A 178 -6.01 28.23 -8.71
C THR A 178 -5.01 27.29 -8.07
N PHE A 179 -4.56 27.57 -6.84
CA PHE A 179 -3.46 26.87 -6.19
C PHE A 179 -3.91 26.03 -4.99
N THR A 180 -3.55 24.75 -5.01
CA THR A 180 -3.77 23.81 -3.90
C THR A 180 -2.45 23.14 -3.53
N HIS A 181 -2.02 23.29 -2.28
CA HIS A 181 -0.92 22.48 -1.74
C HIS A 181 -1.43 21.06 -1.46
N LEU A 182 -0.64 20.08 -1.84
CA LEU A 182 -0.87 18.67 -1.55
C LEU A 182 0.31 18.13 -0.76
N PHE A 183 0.01 17.41 0.32
CA PHE A 183 1.00 16.73 1.12
C PHE A 183 0.51 15.34 1.48
N SER A 184 1.41 14.36 1.44
CA SER A 184 1.17 13.02 1.98
C SER A 184 2.41 12.54 2.72
N LEU A 185 2.21 11.87 3.84
CA LEU A 185 3.25 11.20 4.61
C LEU A 185 2.79 9.81 5.00
N ASN A 186 3.61 8.81 4.71
CA ASN A 186 3.44 7.43 5.15
C ASN A 186 4.65 7.06 6.02
N TYR A 187 4.38 6.51 7.18
CA TYR A 187 5.39 6.10 8.15
C TYR A 187 5.12 4.67 8.60
N GLN A 188 6.17 3.86 8.67
CA GLN A 188 6.15 2.53 9.26
C GLN A 188 7.30 2.41 10.26
N GLN A 189 6.97 1.87 11.44
CA GLN A 189 7.94 1.58 12.49
C GLN A 189 7.64 0.24 13.14
N VAL A 190 8.62 -0.65 13.26
CA VAL A 190 8.51 -1.85 14.07
C VAL A 190 8.55 -1.51 15.55
N VAL A 191 7.86 -2.32 16.33
CA VAL A 191 7.81 -2.21 17.78
C VAL A 191 8.63 -3.35 18.39
N ASN A 192 9.35 -3.04 19.47
CA ASN A 192 10.19 -4.00 20.21
C ASN A 192 11.33 -4.63 19.40
N GLY A 193 11.90 -3.91 18.43
CA GLY A 193 13.09 -4.39 17.72
C GLY A 193 12.84 -5.62 16.84
N ALA A 194 11.61 -5.82 16.34
CA ALA A 194 11.27 -6.98 15.52
C ALA A 194 11.86 -6.87 14.10
N THR A 195 12.30 -7.99 13.54
CA THR A 195 12.64 -8.09 12.10
C THR A 195 11.43 -8.57 11.31
N LEU A 196 11.05 -7.85 10.25
CA LEU A 196 9.87 -8.21 9.47
C LEU A 196 10.22 -9.19 8.35
N ASP A 197 9.29 -10.10 8.07
CA ASP A 197 9.28 -10.83 6.79
C ASP A 197 9.07 -9.83 5.64
N SER A 198 9.62 -10.11 4.45
CA SER A 198 9.46 -9.26 3.25
C SER A 198 8.00 -8.99 2.86
N SER A 199 7.06 -9.82 3.31
CA SER A 199 5.63 -9.61 3.09
C SER A 199 5.00 -8.57 4.04
N GLU A 200 5.76 -8.11 5.03
CA GLU A 200 5.36 -7.16 6.07
C GLU A 200 6.20 -5.86 6.06
N THR A 201 7.35 -5.86 5.38
CA THR A 201 8.21 -4.70 5.13
C THR A 201 7.55 -3.68 4.20
N ILE A 202 8.10 -2.46 4.18
CA ILE A 202 7.71 -1.38 3.28
C ILE A 202 8.85 -1.11 2.27
N SER A 203 8.50 -0.68 1.06
CA SER A 203 9.44 -0.19 0.05
C SER A 203 9.26 1.31 -0.20
N LEU A 204 10.32 2.00 -0.57
CA LEU A 204 10.28 3.44 -0.88
C LEU A 204 9.84 3.70 -2.31
N GLY A 205 10.39 2.95 -3.27
CA GLY A 205 10.15 3.16 -4.68
C GLY A 205 8.87 2.47 -5.12
N ASP A 206 7.93 3.24 -5.66
CA ASP A 206 6.76 2.78 -6.43
C ASP A 206 6.00 4.02 -7.00
N PRO A 207 4.94 3.87 -7.82
CA PRO A 207 4.17 5.01 -8.35
C PRO A 207 3.44 5.88 -7.31
N TYR A 208 3.27 5.39 -6.07
CA TYR A 208 2.57 6.00 -4.95
C TYR A 208 3.51 6.37 -3.77
N GLY A 209 4.77 5.94 -3.80
CA GLY A 209 5.85 6.31 -2.89
C GLY A 209 6.78 7.35 -3.52
N VAL A 210 8.08 7.08 -3.53
CA VAL A 210 9.05 7.92 -4.25
C VAL A 210 9.02 7.56 -5.73
N ARG A 211 8.38 8.43 -6.53
CA ARG A 211 8.29 8.25 -7.98
C ARG A 211 9.69 8.29 -8.61
N ALA A 212 9.82 7.74 -9.81
CA ALA A 212 11.09 7.49 -10.51
C ALA A 212 11.84 6.21 -10.11
N TYR A 213 11.54 5.54 -8.99
CA TYR A 213 12.17 4.26 -8.62
C TYR A 213 11.27 3.04 -8.91
N ASN A 214 11.83 1.83 -8.93
CA ASN A 214 11.06 0.59 -9.17
C ASN A 214 10.30 0.15 -7.93
N ASN A 215 9.19 -0.55 -8.16
CA ASN A 215 8.45 -1.21 -7.09
C ASN A 215 9.37 -2.18 -6.34
N GLY A 216 9.42 -2.05 -5.02
CA GLY A 216 10.28 -2.86 -4.15
C GLY A 216 11.66 -2.25 -3.90
N ASP A 217 12.04 -1.17 -4.59
CA ASP A 217 13.30 -0.50 -4.30
C ASP A 217 13.23 0.15 -2.90
N GLY A 218 14.34 0.11 -2.18
CA GLY A 218 14.44 0.72 -0.85
C GLY A 218 13.62 0.00 0.22
N GLU A 219 13.49 -1.33 0.15
CA GLU A 219 12.86 -2.14 1.18
C GLU A 219 13.49 -1.89 2.58
N GLY A 220 12.65 -1.89 3.62
CA GLY A 220 13.07 -1.79 5.02
C GLY A 220 11.98 -2.23 6.00
N ASP A 221 12.38 -2.53 7.23
CA ASP A 221 11.45 -2.79 8.34
C ASP A 221 10.69 -1.51 8.71
N ASN A 222 11.41 -0.39 8.65
CA ASN A 222 10.94 0.95 8.97
C ASN A 222 11.12 1.85 7.75
N ALA A 223 10.20 2.80 7.57
CA ALA A 223 10.37 3.85 6.58
C ALA A 223 9.54 5.10 6.87
N VAL A 224 9.98 6.22 6.32
CA VAL A 224 9.19 7.43 6.13
C VAL A 224 9.22 7.81 4.66
N VAL A 225 8.05 8.03 4.08
CA VAL A 225 7.88 8.51 2.70
C VAL A 225 6.99 9.74 2.73
N ALA A 226 7.43 10.83 2.13
CA ALA A 226 6.66 12.06 2.01
C ALA A 226 6.60 12.53 0.56
N SER A 227 5.47 13.10 0.19
CA SER A 227 5.26 13.75 -1.11
C SER A 227 4.72 15.15 -0.89
N PHE A 228 5.25 16.11 -1.65
CA PHE A 228 4.84 17.50 -1.66
C PHE A 228 4.44 17.86 -3.09
N GLY A 229 3.27 18.46 -3.25
CA GLY A 229 2.77 18.92 -4.53
C GLY A 229 2.19 20.33 -4.44
N LEU A 230 2.27 21.07 -5.55
CA LEU A 230 1.55 22.32 -5.73
C LEU A 230 0.68 22.19 -6.97
N ARG A 231 -0.60 21.87 -6.77
CA ARG A 231 -1.56 21.72 -7.86
C ARG A 231 -2.05 23.08 -8.33
N MET A 232 -2.02 23.27 -9.63
CA MET A 232 -2.50 24.45 -10.35
C MET A 232 -3.71 24.05 -11.21
N ALA A 233 -4.86 24.67 -10.99
CA ALA A 233 -5.97 24.65 -11.93
C ALA A 233 -5.60 25.52 -13.15
N THR A 234 -5.74 24.98 -14.35
CA THR A 234 -5.45 25.72 -15.58
C THR A 234 -6.71 26.40 -16.13
N PRO A 235 -6.58 27.32 -17.12
CA PRO A 235 -7.74 27.84 -17.83
C PRO A 235 -8.56 26.77 -18.58
N LEU A 236 -7.95 25.62 -18.88
CA LEU A 236 -8.68 24.47 -19.39
C LEU A 236 -9.43 23.81 -18.23
N LYS A 237 -10.76 23.83 -18.32
CA LYS A 237 -11.63 23.23 -17.32
C LYS A 237 -11.23 21.77 -17.07
N ASP A 238 -11.23 21.38 -15.79
CA ASP A 238 -10.91 20.03 -15.30
C ASP A 238 -9.46 19.57 -15.59
N PHE A 239 -8.58 20.48 -16.02
CA PHE A 239 -7.17 20.20 -16.26
C PHE A 239 -6.28 20.85 -15.19
N TYR A 240 -5.43 20.03 -14.60
CA TYR A 240 -4.55 20.39 -13.50
C TYR A 240 -3.10 20.03 -13.82
N ILE A 241 -2.20 20.90 -13.40
CA ILE A 241 -0.74 20.68 -13.45
C ILE A 241 -0.24 20.68 -12.02
N THR A 242 0.54 19.68 -11.62
CA THR A 242 1.08 19.56 -10.25
C THR A 242 2.57 19.22 -10.32
N PRO A 243 3.48 20.21 -10.26
CA PRO A 243 4.85 19.94 -9.86
C PRO A 243 4.87 19.27 -8.49
N PHE A 244 5.77 18.30 -8.33
CA PHE A 244 5.89 17.57 -7.08
C PHE A 244 7.35 17.26 -6.72
N TYR A 245 7.56 16.97 -5.45
CA TYR A 245 8.80 16.44 -4.89
C TYR A 245 8.47 15.31 -3.92
N ASP A 246 9.12 14.16 -4.12
CA ASP A 246 9.00 12.98 -3.27
C ASP A 246 10.32 12.72 -2.56
N ILE A 247 10.22 12.25 -1.32
CA ILE A 247 11.37 11.88 -0.51
C ILE A 247 11.04 10.65 0.32
N GLY A 248 12.01 9.75 0.45
CA GLY A 248 11.87 8.51 1.19
C GLY A 248 13.15 8.14 1.92
N TYR A 249 12.99 7.60 3.12
CA TYR A 249 14.06 7.01 3.89
C TYR A 249 13.59 5.71 4.54
N SER A 250 14.35 4.63 4.37
CA SER A 250 14.07 3.32 4.98
C SER A 250 15.30 2.74 5.63
N TRP A 251 15.08 1.91 6.64
CA TRP A 251 16.12 1.19 7.36
C TRP A 251 15.58 -0.13 7.90
N TYR A 252 16.46 -1.11 8.03
CA TYR A 252 16.19 -2.34 8.77
C TYR A 252 16.42 -2.10 10.27
N GLU A 253 15.60 -2.70 11.12
CA GLU A 253 15.68 -2.50 12.57
C GLU A 253 16.89 -3.23 13.18
N ASN A 254 17.15 -4.45 12.70
CA ASN A 254 18.24 -5.29 13.19
C ASN A 254 19.29 -5.55 12.11
N ASP A 255 20.54 -5.25 12.45
CA ASP A 255 21.72 -5.50 11.63
C ASP A 255 22.18 -6.96 11.72
N SER A 256 21.31 -7.92 11.37
CA SER A 256 21.72 -9.32 11.34
C SER A 256 22.43 -9.67 10.04
N LYS A 257 23.77 -9.72 10.08
CA LYS A 257 24.62 -10.17 8.94
C LYS A 257 24.25 -11.57 8.39
N LEU A 258 23.46 -12.35 9.13
CA LEU A 258 22.97 -13.67 8.75
C LEU A 258 21.78 -13.65 7.78
N TYR A 259 20.97 -12.57 7.77
CA TYR A 259 19.76 -12.51 6.96
C TYR A 259 19.75 -11.31 5.99
N ARG A 260 20.19 -10.13 6.42
CA ARG A 260 20.26 -8.91 5.59
C ARG A 260 21.35 -7.97 6.11
N ALA A 261 22.15 -7.38 5.22
CA ALA A 261 23.12 -6.36 5.64
C ALA A 261 22.40 -5.13 6.22
N SER A 262 23.04 -4.44 7.18
CA SER A 262 22.61 -3.12 7.63
C SER A 262 22.57 -2.19 6.44
N GLU A 263 21.37 -1.91 5.94
CA GLU A 263 21.16 -1.09 4.77
C GLU A 263 20.12 -0.04 5.09
N THR A 264 20.54 1.21 4.96
CA THR A 264 19.62 2.35 4.88
C THR A 264 19.46 2.71 3.42
N ASN A 265 18.27 3.17 3.05
CA ASN A 265 17.99 3.66 1.71
C ASN A 265 17.47 5.07 1.80
N TYR A 266 17.97 5.94 0.95
CA TYR A 266 17.45 7.29 0.75
C TYR A 266 17.11 7.46 -0.72
N MET A 267 15.93 8.01 -0.99
CA MET A 267 15.44 8.29 -2.34
C MET A 267 14.78 9.65 -2.39
N ASP A 268 14.98 10.35 -3.50
CA ASP A 268 14.34 11.62 -3.79
C ASP A 268 14.07 11.79 -5.28
N ALA A 269 12.94 12.40 -5.60
CA ALA A 269 12.55 12.65 -6.97
C ALA A 269 11.75 13.93 -7.09
N TYR A 270 11.86 14.60 -8.23
CA TYR A 270 10.94 15.66 -8.62
C TYR A 270 10.22 15.26 -9.89
N GLY A 271 9.11 15.93 -10.15
CA GLY A 271 8.38 15.68 -11.38
C GLY A 271 7.23 16.61 -11.61
N LEU A 272 6.48 16.28 -12.65
CA LEU A 272 5.30 16.99 -13.10
C LEU A 272 4.16 16.00 -13.33
N GLN A 273 3.04 16.23 -12.66
CA GLN A 273 1.79 15.53 -12.91
C GLN A 273 0.89 16.40 -13.80
N LEU A 274 0.34 15.79 -14.84
CA LEU A 274 -0.74 16.34 -15.65
C LEU A 274 -1.98 15.50 -15.40
N LEU A 275 -3.07 16.14 -14.98
CA LEU A 275 -4.33 15.47 -14.66
C LEU A 275 -5.48 16.15 -15.39
N TYR A 276 -6.16 15.42 -16.26
CA TYR A 276 -7.48 15.80 -16.76
C TYR A 276 -8.52 14.93 -16.07
N ASN A 277 -9.44 15.53 -15.30
CA ASN A 277 -10.42 14.78 -14.52
C ASN A 277 -11.84 15.28 -14.77
N LYS A 278 -12.53 14.66 -15.74
CA LYS A 278 -13.94 14.93 -16.00
C LYS A 278 -14.78 14.19 -14.96
N THR A 279 -15.12 14.90 -13.88
CA THR A 279 -15.86 14.39 -12.72
C THR A 279 -17.08 13.54 -13.12
N GLY A 280 -17.18 12.35 -12.53
CA GLY A 280 -18.26 11.39 -12.79
C GLY A 280 -18.19 10.68 -14.14
N ASN A 281 -17.13 10.90 -14.93
CA ASN A 281 -17.01 10.31 -16.26
C ASN A 281 -15.67 9.60 -16.47
N PHE A 282 -14.56 10.33 -16.58
CA PHE A 282 -13.24 9.73 -16.76
C PHE A 282 -12.12 10.64 -16.28
N TYR A 283 -10.95 10.05 -16.04
CA TYR A 283 -9.72 10.80 -15.84
C TYR A 283 -8.60 10.25 -16.71
N VAL A 284 -7.65 11.13 -17.05
CA VAL A 284 -6.35 10.81 -17.64
C VAL A 284 -5.28 11.46 -16.77
N LYS A 285 -4.29 10.68 -16.36
CA LYS A 285 -3.17 11.17 -15.54
C LYS A 285 -1.84 10.75 -16.17
N LEU A 286 -0.91 11.68 -16.24
CA LEU A 286 0.49 11.45 -16.61
C LEU A 286 1.39 12.01 -15.51
N ASP A 287 2.17 11.15 -14.87
CA ASP A 287 3.22 11.55 -13.93
C ASP A 287 4.58 11.37 -14.62
N LEU A 288 5.34 12.45 -14.81
CA LEU A 288 6.72 12.42 -15.29
C LEU A 288 7.64 12.66 -14.09
N ALA A 289 8.48 11.70 -13.74
CA ALA A 289 9.33 11.75 -12.56
C ALA A 289 10.79 11.51 -12.93
N ARG A 290 11.70 12.22 -12.25
CA ARG A 290 13.14 12.04 -12.37
C ARG A 290 13.77 11.99 -10.98
N ALA A 291 14.61 10.97 -10.77
CA ALA A 291 15.41 10.82 -9.57
C ALA A 291 16.44 11.95 -9.45
N LEU A 292 16.60 12.50 -8.24
CA LEU A 292 17.66 13.45 -7.92
C LEU A 292 18.92 12.77 -7.44
N LYS A 293 18.78 11.59 -6.82
CA LYS A 293 19.90 10.72 -6.48
C LYS A 293 19.82 9.41 -7.24
N LYS A 294 21.01 8.98 -7.65
CA LYS A 294 21.23 7.68 -8.24
C LYS A 294 21.02 6.59 -7.19
N TYR A 295 20.20 5.57 -7.50
CA TYR A 295 19.96 4.49 -6.55
C TYR A 295 21.02 3.39 -6.71
N LYS A 296 21.82 3.19 -5.66
CA LYS A 296 22.82 2.11 -5.54
C LYS A 296 23.59 1.85 -6.86
N LEU A 297 23.43 0.66 -7.43
CA LEU A 297 24.16 0.13 -8.58
C LEU A 297 23.55 0.52 -9.93
N ASP A 298 22.61 1.48 -9.97
CA ASP A 298 22.14 2.01 -11.25
C ASP A 298 23.33 2.55 -12.06
N ASP A 299 23.15 2.80 -13.35
CA ASP A 299 24.17 3.44 -14.18
C ASP A 299 23.91 4.96 -14.32
N ASP A 300 22.64 5.37 -14.31
CA ASP A 300 22.20 6.76 -14.46
C ASP A 300 21.02 7.09 -13.51
N TYR A 301 20.62 8.35 -13.45
CA TYR A 301 19.43 8.80 -12.73
C TYR A 301 18.17 8.24 -13.38
N SER A 302 17.43 7.44 -12.62
CA SER A 302 16.18 6.87 -13.10
C SER A 302 15.16 7.95 -13.48
N SER A 303 14.49 7.75 -14.61
CA SER A 303 13.40 8.58 -15.10
C SER A 303 12.22 7.69 -15.47
N LYS A 304 11.01 8.08 -15.05
CA LYS A 304 9.80 7.29 -15.26
C LYS A 304 8.63 8.13 -15.71
N ALA A 305 7.81 7.53 -16.57
CA ALA A 305 6.51 8.04 -16.96
C ALA A 305 5.45 7.05 -16.50
N TYR A 306 4.48 7.53 -15.72
CA TYR A 306 3.33 6.73 -15.30
C TYR A 306 2.08 7.28 -15.97
N VAL A 307 1.39 6.44 -16.73
CA VAL A 307 0.13 6.79 -17.40
C VAL A 307 -0.99 6.03 -16.74
N SER A 308 -2.06 6.73 -16.35
CA SER A 308 -3.30 6.08 -15.92
C SER A 308 -4.52 6.69 -16.57
N PHE A 309 -5.46 5.81 -16.89
CA PHE A 309 -6.78 6.16 -17.41
C PHE A 309 -7.82 5.44 -16.55
N GLY A 310 -8.86 6.16 -16.15
CA GLY A 310 -10.00 5.56 -15.47
C GLY A 310 -11.31 6.06 -16.06
N LYS A 311 -12.26 5.14 -16.19
CA LYS A 311 -13.62 5.41 -16.67
C LYS A 311 -14.60 4.99 -15.57
N TYR A 312 -15.52 5.89 -15.27
CA TYR A 312 -16.62 5.69 -14.35
C TYR A 312 -17.90 5.42 -15.17
N PHE A 313 -18.76 4.54 -14.64
CA PHE A 313 -20.05 4.15 -15.20
C PHE A 313 -21.12 4.27 -14.13
#